data_AF-M0E678-F1
#
_entry.id   AF-M0E678-F1
#
_cell.length_a   1.000
_cell.length_b   1.000
_cell.length_c   1.000
_cell.angle_alpha   90.00
_cell.angle_beta   90.00
_cell.angle_gamma   90.00
#
_symmetry.space_group_name_H-M   'P 1'
#
loop_
_entity.id
_entity.type
_entity.pdbx_description
1 polymer ?
#
loop_
_entity_poly.entity_id
_entity_poly.type
_entity_poly.pdbx_seq_one_letter_code
_entity_poly.pdbx_strand_id
1 'polypeptide(L)'
;MPRRATMTESGPEAHTPRTTRPALDVLDHDQDRLLYHGDTSRDPPVRALSDGFRTYREALSWYQAAGIRTLGHVEDVIEPRHMLPLSDIFEHLLAERGPVSEYARMRVVEALNDACDLAYREFRERANERVEDDEATSWKDVDPESEQNPLMRPAFRRLDRAQAGALLQLWNGFEDRQAIGRWARSLTVPTHGETPDRFLDMIVSSPVLLEALLDQEGDDAKRIRYRFAVNELLPPFLAAARSLTGSERTDSSGSPHGAFNS
;
A
#
# COMPACT_ATOMS: atom_id res chain seq x y z
N MET A 1 28.08 47.99 -18.10
CA MET A 1 26.89 47.37 -18.73
C MET A 1 27.38 46.39 -19.80
N PRO A 2 26.94 45.13 -19.86
CA PRO A 2 26.48 44.24 -18.79
C PRO A 2 27.21 42.87 -18.77
N ARG A 3 27.05 42.16 -17.66
CA ARG A 3 27.44 40.76 -17.39
C ARG A 3 26.77 39.82 -18.40
N ARG A 4 27.54 38.89 -18.99
CA ARG A 4 26.98 37.73 -19.69
C ARG A 4 26.46 36.75 -18.64
N ALA A 5 25.15 36.61 -18.59
CA ALA A 5 24.48 35.55 -17.84
C ALA A 5 24.81 34.21 -18.52
N THR A 6 25.38 33.29 -17.75
CA THR A 6 25.32 31.86 -18.06
C THR A 6 23.89 31.41 -17.85
N MET A 7 23.14 31.27 -18.95
CA MET A 7 21.94 30.44 -18.97
C MET A 7 22.41 29.00 -18.82
N THR A 8 22.19 28.43 -17.65
CA THR A 8 22.09 26.98 -17.48
C THR A 8 20.90 26.52 -18.30
N GLU A 9 21.17 25.88 -19.43
CA GLU A 9 20.19 25.06 -20.14
C GLU A 9 19.79 23.93 -19.20
N SER A 10 18.59 24.03 -18.62
CA SER A 10 17.88 22.88 -18.07
C SER A 10 17.69 21.90 -19.21
N GLY A 11 18.37 20.74 -19.15
CA GLY A 11 18.12 19.64 -20.07
C GLY A 11 16.64 19.23 -20.03
N PRO A 12 16.09 18.65 -21.11
CA PRO A 12 14.70 18.23 -21.11
C PRO A 12 14.51 17.17 -20.03
N GLU A 13 13.74 17.48 -18.99
CA GLU A 13 13.11 16.46 -18.16
C GLU A 13 12.40 15.52 -19.12
N ALA A 14 12.82 14.24 -19.14
CA ALA A 14 12.17 13.22 -19.93
C ALA A 14 10.70 13.16 -19.48
N HIS A 15 9.81 13.85 -20.20
CA HIS A 15 8.39 13.80 -19.91
C HIS A 15 7.92 12.39 -20.21
N THR A 16 7.67 11.62 -19.15
CA THR A 16 7.01 10.32 -19.26
C THR A 16 5.71 10.51 -20.04
N PRO A 17 5.49 9.75 -21.12
CA PRO A 17 4.31 9.91 -21.95
C PRO A 17 3.06 9.63 -21.12
N ARG A 18 2.24 10.66 -20.92
CA ARG A 18 0.99 10.58 -20.14
C ARG A 18 -0.11 9.91 -20.93
N THR A 19 -0.93 9.10 -20.26
CA THR A 19 -2.10 8.47 -20.88
C THR A 19 -3.37 9.32 -20.75
N THR A 20 -4.32 9.14 -21.67
CA THR A 20 -5.69 9.65 -21.56
C THR A 20 -6.48 9.02 -20.41
N ARG A 21 -5.88 8.04 -19.71
CA ARG A 21 -6.40 7.36 -18.52
C ARG A 21 -5.55 7.75 -17.30
N PRO A 22 -5.74 8.93 -16.71
CA PRO A 22 -4.85 9.46 -15.65
C PRO A 22 -4.75 8.56 -14.40
N ALA A 23 -5.74 7.69 -14.17
CA ALA A 23 -5.65 6.68 -13.10
C ALA A 23 -4.51 5.66 -13.29
N LEU A 24 -4.07 5.43 -14.54
CA LEU A 24 -2.89 4.61 -14.84
C LEU A 24 -1.61 5.39 -14.60
N ASP A 25 -1.55 6.69 -14.92
CA ASP A 25 -0.40 7.55 -14.58
C ASP A 25 -0.19 7.60 -13.06
N VAL A 26 -1.28 7.69 -12.28
CA VAL A 26 -1.23 7.66 -10.81
C VAL A 26 -0.74 6.31 -10.29
N LEU A 27 -1.22 5.19 -10.86
CA LEU A 27 -0.77 3.86 -10.46
C LEU A 27 0.72 3.66 -10.73
N ASP A 28 1.18 4.05 -11.91
CA ASP A 28 2.59 4.00 -12.32
C ASP A 28 3.47 4.81 -11.36
N HIS A 29 3.04 6.04 -11.06
CA HIS A 29 3.73 6.89 -10.08
C HIS A 29 3.75 6.26 -8.67
N ASP A 30 2.63 5.71 -8.19
CA ASP A 30 2.57 5.02 -6.90
C ASP A 30 3.51 3.80 -6.83
N GLN A 31 3.66 3.06 -7.94
CA GLN A 31 4.56 1.93 -8.06
C GLN A 31 6.03 2.38 -8.06
N ASP A 32 6.36 3.47 -8.74
CA ASP A 32 7.68 4.09 -8.70
C ASP A 32 8.06 4.57 -7.28
N ARG A 33 7.10 5.15 -6.55
CA ARG A 33 7.31 5.49 -5.13
C ARG A 33 7.54 4.26 -4.28
N LEU A 34 6.86 3.15 -4.55
CA LEU A 34 7.05 1.90 -3.83
C LEU A 34 8.49 1.35 -3.99
N LEU A 35 9.01 1.42 -5.21
CA LEU A 35 10.27 0.78 -5.58
C LEU A 35 11.49 1.67 -5.41
N TYR A 36 11.39 2.96 -5.75
CA TYR A 36 12.55 3.83 -5.98
C TYR A 36 12.57 5.12 -5.15
N HIS A 37 11.41 5.74 -4.85
CA HIS A 37 11.39 7.08 -4.26
C HIS A 37 10.87 7.17 -2.82
N GLY A 38 10.04 6.22 -2.40
CA GLY A 38 9.29 6.27 -1.16
C GLY A 38 8.07 7.21 -1.24
N ASP A 39 7.25 7.16 -0.19
CA ASP A 39 6.09 8.01 -0.01
C ASP A 39 5.99 8.49 1.45
N THR A 40 6.42 9.72 1.68
CA THR A 40 6.34 10.39 2.98
C THR A 40 4.97 11.01 3.26
N SER A 41 4.10 11.09 2.26
CA SER A 41 2.74 11.65 2.39
C SER A 41 1.73 10.63 2.92
N ARG A 42 2.05 9.34 2.78
CA ARG A 42 1.31 8.23 3.38
C ARG A 42 1.56 8.12 4.87
N ASP A 43 0.57 7.63 5.61
CA ASP A 43 0.67 7.29 7.02
C ASP A 43 0.32 5.81 7.25
N PRO A 44 1.26 4.96 7.72
CA PRO A 44 2.67 5.29 7.96
C PRO A 44 3.44 5.51 6.64
N PRO A 45 4.53 6.30 6.67
CA PRO A 45 5.33 6.59 5.48
C PRO A 45 5.98 5.32 4.95
N VAL A 46 6.18 5.29 3.63
CA VAL A 46 6.80 4.17 2.92
C VAL A 46 8.20 4.57 2.48
N ARG A 47 9.18 3.73 2.78
CA ARG A 47 10.54 3.84 2.26
C ARG A 47 10.64 3.04 0.96
N ALA A 48 11.44 3.50 0.00
CA ALA A 48 11.68 2.76 -1.24
C ALA A 48 12.28 1.39 -0.95
N LEU A 49 11.88 0.36 -1.72
CA LEU A 49 12.47 -0.97 -1.60
C LEU A 49 13.96 -0.97 -1.96
N SER A 50 14.36 -0.21 -2.99
CA SER A 50 15.75 -0.06 -3.43
C SER A 50 16.68 0.35 -2.28
N ASP A 51 16.22 1.29 -1.46
CA ASP A 51 16.90 1.84 -0.29
C ASP A 51 17.02 0.87 0.90
N GLY A 52 16.19 -0.18 0.94
CA GLY A 52 16.04 -1.10 2.06
C GLY A 52 15.38 -0.48 3.30
N PHE A 53 14.85 -1.32 4.19
CA PHE A 53 14.11 -0.89 5.38
C PHE A 53 14.99 -0.82 6.62
N ARG A 54 14.75 0.17 7.50
CA ARG A 54 15.50 0.30 8.75
C ARG A 54 14.93 -0.56 9.86
N THR A 55 13.63 -0.80 9.80
CA THR A 55 12.93 -1.57 10.83
C THR A 55 11.99 -2.59 10.20
N TYR A 56 11.70 -3.63 10.98
CA TYR A 56 10.69 -4.61 10.62
C TYR A 56 9.31 -3.97 10.36
N ARG A 57 8.97 -2.95 11.14
CA ARG A 57 7.73 -2.18 10.98
C ARG A 57 7.67 -1.44 9.64
N GLU A 58 8.77 -0.83 9.21
CA GLU A 58 8.86 -0.19 7.89
C GLU A 58 8.64 -1.21 6.77
N ALA A 59 9.29 -2.37 6.87
CA ALA A 59 9.15 -3.44 5.88
C ALA A 59 7.70 -3.97 5.79
N LEU A 60 7.02 -4.18 6.92
CA LEU A 60 5.62 -4.61 6.92
C LEU A 60 4.67 -3.51 6.41
N SER A 61 4.95 -2.24 6.75
CA SER A 61 4.17 -1.10 6.24
C SER A 61 4.29 -0.98 4.73
N TRP A 62 5.50 -1.17 4.20
CA TRP A 62 5.77 -1.23 2.78
C TRP A 62 5.07 -2.41 2.12
N TYR A 63 5.11 -3.61 2.72
CA TYR A 63 4.49 -4.80 2.15
C TYR A 63 2.98 -4.66 2.02
N GLN A 64 2.32 -4.09 3.03
CA GLN A 64 0.89 -3.81 2.95
C GLN A 64 0.57 -2.77 1.87
N ALA A 65 1.38 -1.69 1.77
CA ALA A 65 1.23 -0.69 0.72
C ALA A 65 1.45 -1.30 -0.69
N ALA A 66 2.39 -2.23 -0.82
CA ALA A 66 2.68 -2.99 -2.03
C ALA A 66 1.51 -3.87 -2.42
N GLY A 67 0.84 -4.51 -1.45
CA GLY A 67 -0.40 -5.24 -1.68
C GLY A 67 -1.46 -4.40 -2.39
N ILE A 68 -1.64 -3.13 -2.02
CA ILE A 68 -2.58 -2.24 -2.71
C ILE A 68 -2.09 -1.85 -4.11
N ARG A 69 -0.83 -1.42 -4.23
CA ARG A 69 -0.24 -0.86 -5.48
C ARG A 69 0.09 -1.92 -6.53
N THR A 70 0.09 -3.19 -6.14
CA THR A 70 0.21 -4.35 -7.03
C THR A 70 -1.08 -5.14 -7.14
N LEU A 71 -2.21 -4.63 -6.61
CA LEU A 71 -3.50 -5.34 -6.58
C LEU A 71 -3.41 -6.76 -5.98
N GLY A 72 -2.49 -6.97 -5.04
CA GLY A 72 -2.22 -8.21 -4.35
C GLY A 72 -1.10 -9.06 -4.96
N HIS A 73 -0.59 -8.73 -6.14
CA HIS A 73 0.43 -9.52 -6.86
C HIS A 73 1.83 -9.48 -6.20
N VAL A 74 2.03 -8.66 -5.17
CA VAL A 74 3.26 -8.67 -4.35
C VAL A 74 3.60 -10.07 -3.81
N GLU A 75 2.60 -10.91 -3.51
CA GLU A 75 2.85 -12.25 -2.96
C GLU A 75 3.46 -13.23 -3.95
N ASP A 76 3.31 -12.99 -5.26
CA ASP A 76 3.94 -13.82 -6.29
C ASP A 76 5.45 -13.63 -6.31
N VAL A 77 5.95 -12.52 -5.74
CA VAL A 77 7.37 -12.23 -5.61
C VAL A 77 7.86 -12.46 -4.19
N ILE A 78 7.11 -11.97 -3.20
CA ILE A 78 7.43 -12.08 -1.78
C ILE A 78 6.19 -12.62 -1.06
N GLU A 79 6.10 -13.93 -0.88
CA GLU A 79 5.04 -14.52 -0.06
C GLU A 79 5.02 -13.92 1.36
N PRO A 80 3.86 -13.81 2.03
CA PRO A 80 3.79 -13.23 3.37
C PRO A 80 4.78 -13.87 4.35
N ARG A 81 4.94 -15.20 4.34
CA ARG A 81 5.90 -15.92 5.21
C ARG A 81 7.35 -15.46 5.03
N HIS A 82 7.70 -14.95 3.86
CA HIS A 82 9.01 -14.40 3.57
C HIS A 82 9.25 -13.05 4.25
N MET A 83 8.22 -12.40 4.78
CA MET A 83 8.37 -11.20 5.58
C MET A 83 8.73 -11.50 7.03
N LEU A 84 8.73 -12.77 7.48
CA LEU A 84 9.13 -13.13 8.84
C LEU A 84 10.63 -12.86 9.10
N PRO A 85 11.03 -12.50 10.33
CA PRO A 85 12.45 -12.39 10.68
C PRO A 85 13.19 -13.70 10.43
N LEU A 86 14.46 -13.63 10.03
CA LEU A 86 15.31 -14.77 9.68
C LEU A 86 14.90 -15.55 8.41
N SER A 87 13.95 -15.03 7.62
CA SER A 87 13.79 -15.54 6.26
C SER A 87 14.99 -15.07 5.40
N ASP A 88 15.44 -15.92 4.48
CA ASP A 88 16.62 -15.64 3.65
C ASP A 88 16.48 -14.32 2.89
N ILE A 89 15.28 -14.03 2.38
CA ILE A 89 14.99 -12.80 1.64
C ILE A 89 14.83 -11.60 2.56
N PHE A 90 14.15 -11.73 3.71
CA PHE A 90 13.87 -10.60 4.61
C PHE A 90 15.16 -9.94 5.11
N GLU A 91 16.17 -10.75 5.44
CA GLU A 91 17.45 -10.25 5.92
C GLU A 91 18.12 -9.30 4.91
N HIS A 92 17.90 -9.53 3.61
CA HIS A 92 18.43 -8.68 2.54
C HIS A 92 17.62 -7.39 2.34
N LEU A 93 16.33 -7.39 2.70
CA LEU A 93 15.47 -6.20 2.58
C LEU A 93 15.84 -5.07 3.55
N LEU A 94 16.69 -5.34 4.54
CA LEU A 94 17.14 -4.34 5.51
C LEU A 94 18.25 -3.43 4.97
N ALA A 95 18.24 -2.16 5.36
CA ALA A 95 19.09 -1.10 4.81
C ALA A 95 20.59 -1.25 5.14
N GLU A 96 20.93 -1.70 6.35
CA GLU A 96 22.33 -1.71 6.86
C GLU A 96 23.16 -2.90 6.36
N ARG A 97 22.77 -3.50 5.24
CA ARG A 97 23.37 -4.72 4.73
C ARG A 97 24.22 -4.42 3.50
N GLY A 98 25.46 -4.89 3.51
CA GLY A 98 26.47 -4.61 2.47
C GLY A 98 26.10 -5.10 1.05
N PRO A 99 27.04 -5.08 0.10
CA PRO A 99 26.76 -5.17 -1.34
C PRO A 99 25.92 -6.37 -1.79
N VAL A 100 26.04 -7.52 -1.11
CA VAL A 100 25.22 -8.72 -1.41
C VAL A 100 23.74 -8.46 -1.20
N SER A 101 23.38 -7.72 -0.14
CA SER A 101 21.98 -7.42 0.15
C SER A 101 21.44 -6.31 -0.73
N GLU A 102 22.28 -5.33 -1.10
CA GLU A 102 21.91 -4.34 -2.13
C GLU A 102 21.58 -5.03 -3.46
N TYR A 103 22.43 -5.98 -3.88
CA TYR A 103 22.18 -6.79 -5.07
C TYR A 103 20.89 -7.61 -4.95
N ALA A 104 20.70 -8.32 -3.84
CA ALA A 104 19.49 -9.11 -3.61
C ALA A 104 18.22 -8.22 -3.61
N ARG A 105 18.25 -7.03 -2.99
CA ARG A 105 17.13 -6.08 -3.07
C ARG A 105 16.86 -5.64 -4.50
N MET A 106 17.89 -5.35 -5.29
CA MET A 106 17.69 -4.97 -6.69
C MET A 106 17.04 -6.10 -7.50
N ARG A 107 17.41 -7.37 -7.24
CA ARG A 107 16.73 -8.52 -7.85
C ARG A 107 15.26 -8.63 -7.47
N VAL A 108 14.92 -8.28 -6.22
CA VAL A 108 13.52 -8.23 -5.77
C VAL A 108 12.77 -7.06 -6.41
N VAL A 109 13.40 -5.89 -6.54
CA VAL A 109 12.84 -4.74 -7.27
C VAL A 109 12.54 -5.13 -8.73
N GLU A 110 13.48 -5.76 -9.41
CA GLU A 110 13.31 -6.24 -10.79
C GLU A 110 12.15 -7.24 -10.90
N ALA A 111 12.02 -8.18 -9.97
CA ALA A 111 10.91 -9.13 -9.96
C ALA A 111 9.56 -8.45 -9.64
N LEU A 112 9.55 -7.40 -8.80
CA LEU A 112 8.35 -6.63 -8.50
C LEU A 112 7.88 -5.75 -9.66
N ASN A 113 8.77 -5.35 -10.57
CA ASN A 113 8.35 -4.68 -11.80
C ASN A 113 7.38 -5.56 -12.60
N ASP A 114 7.60 -6.88 -12.66
CA ASP A 114 6.68 -7.79 -13.34
C ASP A 114 5.29 -7.83 -12.66
N ALA A 115 5.24 -7.77 -11.33
CA ALA A 115 4.00 -7.68 -10.56
C ALA A 115 3.30 -6.32 -10.75
N CYS A 116 4.06 -5.23 -10.86
CA CYS A 116 3.54 -3.89 -11.16
C CYS A 116 2.94 -3.85 -12.57
N ASP A 117 3.62 -4.42 -13.56
CA ASP A 117 3.14 -4.55 -14.94
C ASP A 117 1.87 -5.40 -15.05
N LEU A 118 1.77 -6.47 -14.25
CA LEU A 118 0.55 -7.27 -14.17
C LEU A 118 -0.61 -6.44 -13.60
N ALA A 119 -0.40 -5.76 -12.47
CA ALA A 119 -1.39 -4.89 -11.87
C ALA A 119 -1.83 -3.77 -12.81
N TYR A 120 -0.88 -3.16 -13.53
CA TYR A 120 -1.14 -2.11 -14.51
C TYR A 120 -2.02 -2.65 -15.65
N ARG A 121 -1.68 -3.81 -16.22
CA ARG A 121 -2.47 -4.43 -17.30
C ARG A 121 -3.89 -4.77 -16.85
N GLU A 122 -4.03 -5.40 -15.70
CA GLU A 122 -5.34 -5.72 -15.12
C GLU A 122 -6.17 -4.47 -14.81
N PHE A 123 -5.52 -3.40 -14.35
CA PHE A 123 -6.21 -2.15 -14.06
C PHE A 123 -6.59 -1.40 -15.33
N ARG A 124 -5.75 -1.43 -16.37
CA ARG A 124 -5.98 -0.77 -17.66
C ARG A 124 -7.30 -1.19 -18.29
N GLU A 125 -7.67 -2.46 -18.20
CA GLU A 125 -8.96 -2.96 -18.71
C GLU A 125 -10.17 -2.33 -18.01
N ARG A 126 -9.98 -1.86 -16.77
CA ARG A 126 -11.03 -1.31 -15.89
C ARG A 126 -10.95 0.23 -15.76
N ALA A 127 -9.91 0.84 -16.29
CA ALA A 127 -9.67 2.27 -16.21
C ALA A 127 -10.40 3.01 -17.33
N ASN A 128 -11.24 3.98 -16.94
CA ASN A 128 -11.96 4.82 -17.90
C ASN A 128 -11.02 5.82 -18.57
N GLU A 129 -11.20 5.99 -19.87
CA GLU A 129 -10.58 7.06 -20.64
C GLU A 129 -11.33 8.38 -20.41
N ARG A 130 -10.59 9.46 -20.16
CA ARG A 130 -11.17 10.80 -20.10
C ARG A 130 -11.06 11.43 -21.48
N VAL A 131 -12.20 11.64 -22.11
CA VAL A 131 -12.30 12.39 -23.37
C VAL A 131 -12.20 13.88 -23.05
N GLU A 132 -11.51 14.64 -23.90
CA GLU A 132 -11.49 16.10 -23.83
C GLU A 132 -12.87 16.61 -24.29
N ASP A 133 -13.76 16.91 -23.35
CA ASP A 133 -14.98 17.69 -23.58
C ASP A 133 -14.87 19.02 -22.83
N ASP A 134 -15.35 20.10 -23.45
CA ASP A 134 -15.19 21.50 -23.02
C ASP A 134 -15.78 21.81 -21.61
N GLU A 135 -16.53 20.89 -21.01
CA GLU A 135 -17.15 21.03 -19.69
C GLU A 135 -16.58 20.08 -18.60
N ALA A 136 -15.66 19.17 -18.94
CA ALA A 136 -15.09 18.19 -18.00
C ALA A 136 -13.61 18.46 -17.68
N THR A 137 -13.18 18.17 -16.45
CA THR A 137 -11.76 18.19 -16.04
C THR A 137 -10.94 17.28 -16.96
N SER A 138 -9.99 17.85 -17.70
CA SER A 138 -9.17 17.14 -18.67
C SER A 138 -8.26 16.14 -17.97
N TRP A 139 -7.84 15.08 -18.67
CA TRP A 139 -6.80 14.17 -18.16
C TRP A 139 -5.48 14.92 -17.88
N LYS A 140 -5.22 16.01 -18.61
CA LYS A 140 -4.05 16.90 -18.41
C LYS A 140 -4.07 17.62 -17.06
N ASP A 141 -5.25 17.82 -16.48
CA ASP A 141 -5.43 18.57 -15.22
C ASP A 141 -5.15 17.69 -13.98
N VAL A 142 -5.02 16.37 -14.15
CA VAL A 142 -4.58 15.49 -13.07
C VAL A 142 -3.07 15.61 -12.95
N ASP A 143 -2.58 15.88 -11.76
CA ASP A 143 -1.17 15.73 -11.43
C ASP A 143 -0.99 14.44 -10.61
N PRO A 144 -0.30 13.41 -11.16
CA PRO A 144 -0.06 12.17 -10.44
C PRO A 144 0.72 12.36 -9.13
N GLU A 145 1.59 13.37 -9.04
CA GLU A 145 2.43 13.60 -7.86
C GLU A 145 1.63 14.11 -6.65
N SER A 146 0.54 14.85 -6.92
CA SER A 146 -0.33 15.41 -5.87
C SER A 146 -1.58 14.57 -5.59
N GLU A 147 -1.89 13.56 -6.42
CA GLU A 147 -3.01 12.65 -6.17
C GLU A 147 -2.72 11.73 -4.98
N GLN A 148 -3.66 11.67 -4.02
CA GLN A 148 -3.51 10.91 -2.79
C GLN A 148 -4.35 9.64 -2.75
N ASN A 149 -5.24 9.46 -3.74
CA ASN A 149 -6.04 8.25 -3.89
C ASN A 149 -5.30 7.31 -4.83
N PRO A 150 -4.86 6.13 -4.36
CA PRO A 150 -4.26 5.15 -5.25
C PRO A 150 -5.21 4.83 -6.40
N LEU A 151 -4.66 4.80 -7.62
CA LEU A 151 -5.41 4.59 -8.85
C LEU A 151 -6.55 5.62 -9.08
N MET A 152 -6.48 6.80 -8.44
CA MET A 152 -7.56 7.80 -8.34
C MET A 152 -8.87 7.29 -7.70
N ARG A 153 -8.85 6.19 -6.94
CA ARG A 153 -10.08 5.64 -6.34
C ARG A 153 -10.09 5.77 -4.82
N PRO A 154 -11.09 6.46 -4.26
CA PRO A 154 -11.23 6.56 -2.80
C PRO A 154 -11.32 5.21 -2.10
N ALA A 155 -11.84 4.17 -2.76
CA ALA A 155 -11.94 2.82 -2.22
C ALA A 155 -10.56 2.24 -1.88
N PHE A 156 -9.56 2.36 -2.79
CA PHE A 156 -8.20 1.90 -2.52
C PHE A 156 -7.55 2.70 -1.39
N ARG A 157 -7.78 4.02 -1.32
CA ARG A 157 -7.28 4.84 -0.21
C ARG A 157 -7.90 4.45 1.13
N ARG A 158 -9.21 4.18 1.15
CA ARG A 158 -9.91 3.71 2.36
C ARG A 158 -9.37 2.35 2.80
N LEU A 159 -9.18 1.42 1.87
CA LEU A 159 -8.62 0.11 2.17
C LEU A 159 -7.19 0.24 2.71
N ASP A 160 -6.33 1.01 2.04
CA ASP A 160 -4.95 1.24 2.46
C ASP A 160 -4.88 1.80 3.89
N ARG A 161 -5.69 2.82 4.20
CA ARG A 161 -5.79 3.39 5.55
C ARG A 161 -6.34 2.41 6.58
N ALA A 162 -7.35 1.62 6.21
CA ALA A 162 -7.94 0.64 7.11
C ALA A 162 -6.91 -0.45 7.47
N GLN A 163 -6.18 -0.96 6.48
CA GLN A 163 -5.14 -1.97 6.68
C GLN A 163 -3.98 -1.42 7.50
N ALA A 164 -3.46 -0.23 7.13
CA ALA A 164 -2.43 0.46 7.89
C ALA A 164 -2.84 0.71 9.34
N GLY A 165 -4.06 1.20 9.57
CA GLY A 165 -4.60 1.45 10.90
C GLY A 165 -4.75 0.17 11.74
N ALA A 166 -5.16 -0.95 11.12
CA ALA A 166 -5.27 -2.24 11.79
C ALA A 166 -3.89 -2.77 12.23
N LEU A 167 -2.87 -2.63 11.38
CA LEU A 167 -1.48 -2.98 11.72
C LEU A 167 -0.91 -2.08 12.82
N LEU A 168 -1.16 -0.77 12.75
CA LEU A 168 -0.71 0.18 13.77
C LEU A 168 -1.25 -0.16 15.16
N GLN A 169 -2.55 -0.45 15.27
CA GLN A 169 -3.15 -0.90 16.52
C GLN A 169 -2.52 -2.20 17.02
N LEU A 170 -2.35 -3.18 16.12
CA LEU A 170 -1.70 -4.44 16.45
C LEU A 170 -0.27 -4.22 16.96
N TRP A 171 0.53 -3.38 16.32
CA TRP A 171 1.91 -3.16 16.74
C TRP A 171 2.02 -2.46 18.09
N ASN A 172 1.12 -1.52 18.38
CA ASN A 172 1.08 -0.82 19.67
C ASN A 172 0.60 -1.73 20.82
N GLY A 173 -0.10 -2.83 20.51
CA GLY A 173 -0.74 -3.66 21.54
C GLY A 173 -2.01 -3.01 22.08
N PHE A 174 -2.72 -3.75 22.95
CA PHE A 174 -4.07 -3.42 23.39
C PHE A 174 -4.13 -3.24 24.91
N GLU A 175 -4.93 -2.28 25.36
CA GLU A 175 -5.12 -1.99 26.79
C GLU A 175 -5.78 -3.14 27.56
N ASP A 176 -6.72 -3.82 26.91
CA ASP A 176 -7.51 -4.88 27.51
C ASP A 176 -8.12 -5.84 26.46
N ARG A 177 -8.76 -6.90 26.95
CA ARG A 177 -9.41 -7.89 26.08
C ARG A 177 -10.60 -7.32 25.30
N GLN A 178 -11.24 -6.26 25.81
CA GLN A 178 -12.35 -5.62 25.12
C GLN A 178 -11.84 -4.86 23.88
N ALA A 179 -10.69 -4.20 23.98
CA ALA A 179 -10.01 -3.56 22.87
C ALA A 179 -9.59 -4.58 21.79
N ILE A 180 -9.08 -5.75 22.19
CA ILE A 180 -8.80 -6.86 21.26
C ILE A 180 -10.07 -7.29 20.53
N GLY A 181 -11.19 -7.49 21.25
CA GLY A 181 -12.47 -7.86 20.63
C GLY A 181 -13.01 -6.81 19.66
N ARG A 182 -12.90 -5.52 20.00
CA ARG A 182 -13.29 -4.41 19.12
C ARG A 182 -12.43 -4.36 17.86
N TRP A 183 -11.12 -4.56 18.01
CA TRP A 183 -10.18 -4.61 16.90
C TRP A 183 -10.43 -5.82 16.00
N ALA A 184 -10.61 -7.03 16.55
CA ALA A 184 -10.92 -8.22 15.77
C ALA A 184 -12.22 -8.04 14.94
N ARG A 185 -13.23 -7.37 15.52
CA ARG A 185 -14.46 -7.02 14.80
C ARG A 185 -14.23 -5.97 13.70
N SER A 186 -13.33 -5.01 13.92
CA SER A 186 -13.06 -3.95 12.93
C SER A 186 -12.32 -4.48 11.70
N LEU A 187 -11.68 -5.66 11.78
CA LEU A 187 -10.94 -6.28 10.69
C LEU A 187 -11.79 -6.64 9.46
N THR A 188 -13.12 -6.73 9.58
CA THR A 188 -14.01 -6.97 8.43
C THR A 188 -13.79 -5.97 7.29
N VAL A 189 -13.51 -4.69 7.60
CA VAL A 189 -13.25 -3.67 6.57
C VAL A 189 -11.89 -3.88 5.88
N PRO A 190 -10.74 -3.91 6.58
CA PRO A 190 -9.44 -4.07 5.93
C PRO A 190 -9.22 -5.43 5.25
N THR A 191 -10.00 -6.45 5.58
CA THR A 191 -9.96 -7.77 4.94
C THR A 191 -11.10 -8.01 3.94
N HIS A 192 -12.03 -7.06 3.74
CA HIS A 192 -13.26 -7.30 2.98
C HIS A 192 -14.06 -8.54 3.45
N GLY A 193 -13.95 -8.89 4.73
CA GLY A 193 -14.63 -10.06 5.31
C GLY A 193 -13.82 -11.36 5.26
N GLU A 194 -12.63 -11.37 4.67
CA GLU A 194 -11.77 -12.57 4.50
C GLU A 194 -11.06 -13.01 5.80
N THR A 195 -11.43 -12.51 6.98
CA THR A 195 -10.83 -12.99 8.25
C THR A 195 -11.19 -14.46 8.49
N PRO A 196 -10.25 -15.29 9.02
CA PRO A 196 -10.54 -16.68 9.33
C PRO A 196 -11.77 -16.87 10.21
N ASP A 197 -12.50 -17.95 9.98
CA ASP A 197 -13.61 -18.35 10.84
C ASP A 197 -13.15 -18.46 12.30
N ARG A 198 -13.96 -17.91 13.21
CA ARG A 198 -13.69 -17.94 14.66
C ARG A 198 -12.36 -17.26 15.01
N PHE A 199 -11.95 -16.23 14.28
CA PHE A 199 -10.70 -15.47 14.49
C PHE A 199 -10.45 -15.07 15.94
N LEU A 200 -11.48 -14.53 16.62
CA LEU A 200 -11.35 -14.13 18.02
C LEU A 200 -11.13 -15.34 18.94
N ASP A 201 -11.74 -16.49 18.64
CA ASP A 201 -11.55 -17.73 19.41
C ASP A 201 -10.13 -18.24 19.27
N MET A 202 -9.55 -18.17 18.07
CA MET A 202 -8.15 -18.51 17.82
C MET A 202 -7.21 -17.63 18.67
N ILE A 203 -7.50 -16.32 18.77
CA ILE A 203 -6.75 -15.41 19.64
C ILE A 203 -6.88 -15.80 21.11
N VAL A 204 -8.11 -15.94 21.63
CA VAL A 204 -8.31 -16.18 23.07
C VAL A 204 -7.89 -17.58 23.52
N SER A 205 -7.83 -18.54 22.59
CA SER A 205 -7.39 -19.91 22.88
C SER A 205 -5.86 -20.05 22.94
N SER A 206 -5.11 -19.00 22.60
CA SER A 206 -3.65 -18.96 22.68
C SER A 206 -3.22 -18.00 23.80
N PRO A 207 -2.86 -18.51 24.99
CA PRO A 207 -2.40 -17.67 26.10
C PRO A 207 -1.22 -16.78 25.72
N VAL A 208 -0.25 -17.33 25.00
CA VAL A 208 0.95 -16.62 24.54
C VAL A 208 0.61 -15.46 23.61
N LEU A 209 -0.30 -15.68 22.65
CA LEU A 209 -0.74 -14.61 21.75
C LEU A 209 -1.55 -13.56 22.51
N LEU A 210 -2.46 -13.98 23.39
CA LEU A 210 -3.28 -13.07 24.16
C LEU A 210 -2.44 -12.18 25.09
N GLU A 211 -1.45 -12.76 25.78
CA GLU A 211 -0.47 -12.02 26.59
C GLU A 211 0.32 -11.03 25.72
N ALA A 212 0.82 -11.49 24.58
CA ALA A 212 1.55 -10.62 23.66
C ALA A 212 0.68 -9.48 23.08
N LEU A 213 -0.62 -9.69 22.88
CA LEU A 213 -1.53 -8.64 22.43
C LEU A 213 -1.79 -7.59 23.52
N LEU A 214 -1.78 -7.99 24.79
CA LEU A 214 -2.01 -7.10 25.94
C LEU A 214 -0.75 -6.38 26.44
N ASP A 215 0.44 -6.88 26.09
CA ASP A 215 1.71 -6.25 26.45
C ASP A 215 2.12 -5.20 25.41
N GLN A 216 1.95 -3.92 25.74
CA GLN A 216 2.23 -2.80 24.82
C GLN A 216 3.74 -2.52 24.66
N GLU A 217 4.57 -2.91 25.63
CA GLU A 217 5.96 -2.45 25.73
C GLU A 217 6.98 -3.54 25.42
N GLY A 218 6.69 -4.80 25.75
CA GLY A 218 7.63 -5.91 25.66
C GLY A 218 8.10 -6.22 24.23
N ASP A 219 9.41 -6.37 24.05
CA ASP A 219 9.99 -6.63 22.73
C ASP A 219 9.64 -8.03 22.20
N ASP A 220 9.53 -9.04 23.07
CA ASP A 220 9.06 -10.36 22.68
C ASP A 220 7.58 -10.34 22.28
N ALA A 221 6.76 -9.56 23.00
CA ALA A 221 5.37 -9.33 22.65
C ALA A 221 5.25 -8.66 21.27
N LYS A 222 6.04 -7.60 21.00
CA LYS A 222 6.11 -6.96 19.67
C LYS A 222 6.44 -7.98 18.56
N ARG A 223 7.43 -8.86 18.78
CA ARG A 223 7.80 -9.92 17.82
C ARG A 223 6.67 -10.90 17.57
N ILE A 224 5.93 -11.29 18.60
CA ILE A 224 4.75 -12.18 18.45
C ILE A 224 3.66 -11.48 17.64
N ARG A 225 3.35 -10.21 17.93
CA ARG A 225 2.35 -9.42 17.17
C ARG A 225 2.74 -9.24 15.71
N TYR A 226 4.04 -9.06 15.43
CA TYR A 226 4.58 -9.03 14.09
C TYR A 226 4.42 -10.35 13.32
N ARG A 227 4.72 -11.48 13.96
CA ARG A 227 4.49 -12.81 13.36
C ARG A 227 3.01 -13.07 13.12
N PHE A 228 2.16 -12.66 14.06
CA PHE A 228 0.71 -12.74 13.92
C PHE A 228 0.22 -11.93 12.72
N ALA A 229 0.68 -10.68 12.55
CA ALA A 229 0.32 -9.85 11.40
C ALA A 229 0.65 -10.56 10.08
N VAL A 230 1.85 -11.13 9.98
CA VAL A 230 2.34 -11.78 8.77
C VAL A 230 1.52 -13.02 8.41
N ASN A 231 1.20 -13.84 9.40
CA ASN A 231 0.51 -15.11 9.14
C ASN A 231 -1.01 -14.92 8.97
N GLU A 232 -1.60 -13.99 9.72
CA GLU A 232 -3.06 -13.94 9.90
C GLU A 232 -3.71 -12.71 9.27
N LEU A 233 -2.97 -11.63 9.01
CA LEU A 233 -3.54 -10.37 8.47
C LEU A 233 -3.07 -10.05 7.07
N LEU A 234 -1.79 -10.25 6.74
CA LEU A 234 -1.30 -9.95 5.40
C LEU A 234 -2.02 -10.76 4.31
N PRO A 235 -2.22 -12.09 4.43
CA PRO A 235 -2.94 -12.85 3.40
C PRO A 235 -4.35 -12.32 3.10
N PRO A 236 -5.25 -12.11 4.09
CA PRO A 236 -6.56 -11.55 3.79
C PRO A 236 -6.51 -10.07 3.34
N PHE A 237 -5.46 -9.30 3.68
CA PHE A 237 -5.28 -7.96 3.12
C PHE A 237 -4.98 -7.99 1.62
N LEU A 238 -4.17 -8.95 1.16
CA LEU A 238 -3.91 -9.15 -0.26
C LEU A 238 -5.16 -9.64 -1.01
N ALA A 239 -5.92 -10.55 -0.39
CA ALA A 239 -7.21 -10.96 -0.93
C ALA A 239 -8.19 -9.79 -1.08
N ALA A 240 -8.26 -8.91 -0.08
CA ALA A 240 -9.06 -7.68 -0.15
C ALA A 240 -8.62 -6.77 -1.30
N ALA A 241 -7.31 -6.57 -1.48
CA ALA A 241 -6.76 -5.77 -2.58
C ALA A 241 -7.13 -6.33 -3.96
N ARG A 242 -7.07 -7.66 -4.15
CA ARG A 242 -7.51 -8.33 -5.38
C ARG A 242 -9.02 -8.20 -5.63
N SER A 243 -9.81 -8.25 -4.57
CA SER A 243 -11.27 -8.22 -4.66
C SER A 243 -11.84 -6.85 -5.07
N LEU A 244 -11.05 -5.76 -4.94
CA LEU A 244 -11.48 -4.42 -5.31
C LEU A 244 -11.70 -4.31 -6.82
N THR A 245 -12.96 -4.49 -7.23
CA THR A 245 -13.38 -4.16 -8.58
C THR A 245 -13.39 -2.64 -8.73
N GLY A 246 -12.63 -2.13 -9.70
CA GLY A 246 -12.55 -0.70 -10.05
C GLY A 246 -13.84 -0.07 -10.59
N SER A 247 -15.01 -0.50 -10.13
CA SER A 247 -16.32 0.01 -10.57
C SER A 247 -16.98 0.98 -9.57
N GLU A 248 -16.45 1.14 -8.35
CA GLU A 248 -16.98 2.14 -7.41
C GLU A 248 -16.69 3.56 -7.91
N ARG A 249 -17.61 4.09 -8.72
CA ARG A 249 -17.80 5.52 -8.98
C ARG A 249 -18.08 6.19 -7.64
N THR A 250 -17.16 7.03 -7.17
CA THR A 250 -17.60 8.23 -6.46
C THR A 250 -17.86 9.25 -7.55
N ASP A 251 -19.13 9.42 -7.91
CA ASP A 251 -19.56 10.56 -8.69
C ASP A 251 -19.32 11.81 -7.85
N SER A 252 -18.15 12.40 -8.01
CA SER A 252 -17.83 13.73 -7.52
C SER A 252 -18.50 14.81 -8.36
N SER A 253 -19.55 14.51 -9.12
CA SER A 253 -20.46 15.53 -9.65
C SER A 253 -21.50 15.81 -8.58
N GLY A 254 -21.18 16.74 -7.69
CA GLY A 254 -22.17 17.43 -6.86
C GLY A 254 -23.13 18.22 -7.75
N SER A 255 -24.04 17.53 -8.43
CA SER A 255 -25.24 18.13 -9.02
C SER A 255 -26.41 17.65 -8.18
N PRO A 256 -27.12 18.55 -7.48
CA PRO A 256 -28.32 18.15 -6.75
C PRO A 256 -29.33 17.67 -7.78
N HIS A 257 -29.67 16.38 -7.73
CA HIS A 257 -30.79 15.85 -8.50
C HIS A 257 -32.02 16.70 -8.18
N GLY A 258 -32.55 17.34 -9.23
CA GLY A 258 -33.74 18.18 -9.16
C GLY A 258 -34.87 17.45 -8.45
N ALA A 259 -35.42 18.12 -7.45
CA ALA A 259 -36.60 17.69 -6.75
C ALA A 259 -37.74 17.45 -7.75
N PHE A 260 -38.43 16.33 -7.55
CA PHE A 260 -39.66 15.94 -8.22
C PHE A 260 -40.66 17.10 -8.28
N ASN A 261 -41.16 17.39 -9.48
CA ASN A 261 -42.40 18.14 -9.66
C ASN A 261 -43.55 17.34 -9.03
N SER A 262 -44.38 18.02 -8.24
CA SER A 262 -45.77 17.66 -7.93
C SER A 262 -46.63 18.89 -8.13
#